data_AF-A0AAU8CK33-F1
#
_entry.id   AF-A0AAU8CK33-F1
#
_cell.length_a   1.000
_cell.length_b   1.000
_cell.length_c   1.000
_cell.angle_alpha   90.00
_cell.angle_beta   90.00
_cell.angle_gamma   90.00
#
_symmetry.space_group_name_H-M   'P 1'
#
loop_
_entity.id
_entity.type
_entity.pdbx_description
1 polymer ?
#
loop_
_entity_poly.entity_id
_entity_poly.type
_entity_poly.pdbx_seq_one_letter_code
_entity_poly.pdbx_strand_id
1 'polypeptide(L)'
;MNGVAGRIRDLENKVGGAYYVALCWLAMNRSSGKGSKSALETKIFGKDKPTSTFRNAWRIADKAFAEGFHDAHRKTVAELGLDEAVTFAVQCLDAHRTALGVTTMKDYEELCKYASAEAVPAPEPEEAAEPEVPEGKAEGETDADGKPAEVPGADIMANLRNACAQLTFDQLVEHGAWVAEMIEAARAATEKQSKAA
;
A
#
# COMPACT_ATOMS: atom_id res chain seq x y z
N MET A 1 6.00 -12.92 30.18
CA MET A 1 6.20 -11.47 29.97
C MET A 1 6.83 -11.27 28.60
N ASN A 2 6.03 -11.08 27.55
CA ASN A 2 6.59 -10.65 26.26
C ASN A 2 6.87 -9.15 26.38
N GLY A 3 8.15 -8.80 26.57
CA GLY A 3 8.60 -7.41 26.67
C GLY A 3 8.26 -6.59 25.43
N VAL A 4 8.65 -5.32 25.44
CA VAL A 4 8.49 -4.39 24.29
C VAL A 4 9.00 -5.03 22.98
N ALA A 5 10.10 -5.77 23.01
CA ALA A 5 10.64 -6.52 21.87
C ALA A 5 9.68 -7.60 21.30
N GLY A 6 8.91 -8.29 22.15
CA GLY A 6 7.92 -9.28 21.70
C GLY A 6 6.70 -8.62 21.05
N ARG A 7 6.27 -7.46 21.59
CA ARG A 7 5.22 -6.63 20.96
C ARG A 7 5.68 -6.03 19.63
N ILE A 8 6.95 -5.66 19.50
CA ILE A 8 7.55 -5.15 18.27
C ILE A 8 7.65 -6.24 17.20
N ARG A 9 8.06 -7.46 17.55
CA ARG A 9 8.11 -8.59 16.61
C ARG A 9 6.70 -8.99 16.14
N ASP A 10 5.71 -8.91 17.02
CA ASP A 10 4.29 -9.03 16.65
C ASP A 10 3.81 -7.88 15.75
N LEU A 11 4.27 -6.66 16.00
CA LEU A 11 3.98 -5.48 15.16
C LEU A 11 4.66 -5.56 13.79
N GLU A 12 5.88 -6.10 13.71
CA GLU A 12 6.59 -6.35 12.46
C GLU A 12 5.81 -7.35 11.58
N ASN A 13 5.19 -8.35 12.19
CA ASN A 13 4.36 -9.32 11.49
C ASN A 13 2.94 -8.81 11.18
N LYS A 14 2.36 -7.93 11.99
CA LYS A 14 0.95 -7.48 11.87
C LYS A 14 0.75 -6.14 11.16
N VAL A 15 1.71 -5.22 11.25
CA VAL A 15 1.51 -3.80 10.88
C VAL A 15 2.45 -3.34 9.75
N GLY A 16 3.47 -4.14 9.39
CA GLY A 16 4.31 -3.91 8.22
C GLY A 16 5.19 -2.64 8.30
N GLY A 17 6.03 -2.45 7.29
CA GLY A 17 6.98 -1.32 7.23
C GLY A 17 6.35 0.07 7.30
N ALA A 18 5.05 0.19 7.01
CA ALA A 18 4.29 1.43 7.07
C ALA A 18 4.24 2.04 8.48
N TYR A 19 4.04 1.20 9.51
CA TYR A 19 4.03 1.69 10.90
C TYR A 19 5.38 2.27 11.33
N TYR A 20 6.47 1.61 10.92
CA TYR A 20 7.80 2.17 11.19
C TYR A 20 8.03 3.49 10.45
N VAL A 21 7.52 3.66 9.22
CA VAL A 21 7.60 4.94 8.51
C VAL A 21 6.90 6.05 9.30
N ALA A 22 5.70 5.80 9.81
CA ALA A 22 4.96 6.75 10.64
C ALA A 22 5.75 7.13 11.92
N LEU A 23 6.31 6.14 12.64
CA LEU A 23 7.16 6.41 13.80
C LEU A 23 8.43 7.21 13.46
N CYS A 24 9.02 6.96 12.28
CA CYS A 24 10.18 7.72 11.80
C CYS A 24 9.81 9.19 11.55
N TRP A 25 8.68 9.47 10.89
CA TRP A 25 8.18 10.84 10.69
C TRP A 25 7.95 11.58 12.00
N LEU A 26 7.36 10.92 13.00
CA LEU A 26 7.17 11.51 14.33
C LEU A 26 8.50 11.83 15.02
N ALA A 27 9.50 10.94 14.91
CA ALA A 27 10.82 11.16 15.47
C ALA A 27 11.57 12.29 14.77
N MET A 28 11.46 12.38 13.44
CA MET A 28 12.01 13.47 12.62
C MET A 28 11.37 14.82 12.96
N ASN A 29 10.06 14.84 13.23
CA ASN A 29 9.36 16.05 13.63
C ASN A 29 9.76 16.56 15.03
N ARG A 30 9.94 15.64 16.00
CA ARG A 30 10.25 16.00 17.39
C ARG A 30 11.69 16.45 17.64
N SER A 31 12.63 15.94 16.87
CA SER A 31 14.06 16.20 17.05
C SER A 31 14.63 16.72 15.74
N SER A 32 15.11 17.96 15.74
CA SER A 32 15.63 18.75 14.60
C SER A 32 16.89 18.15 13.92
N GLY A 33 16.81 16.90 13.48
CA GLY A 33 17.72 16.27 12.52
C GLY A 33 18.94 15.54 13.11
N LYS A 34 19.45 15.90 14.30
CA LYS A 34 20.57 15.18 14.93
C LYS A 34 20.12 14.33 16.12
N GLY A 35 20.20 13.01 15.96
CA GLY A 35 19.94 12.03 17.02
C GLY A 35 18.51 11.50 17.12
N SER A 36 17.58 11.98 16.29
CA SER A 36 16.21 11.45 16.19
C SER A 36 16.21 9.96 15.89
N LYS A 37 17.04 9.53 14.93
CA LYS A 37 17.23 8.13 14.53
C LYS A 37 17.70 7.25 15.67
N SER A 38 18.84 7.59 16.27
CA SER A 38 19.44 6.79 17.34
C SER A 38 18.54 6.73 18.58
N ALA A 39 17.84 7.82 18.90
CA ALA A 39 16.87 7.85 19.99
C ALA A 39 15.67 6.94 19.70
N LEU A 40 15.14 6.95 18.47
CA LEU A 40 14.05 6.05 18.07
C LEU A 40 14.50 4.59 18.08
N GLU A 41 15.68 4.30 17.51
CA GLU A 41 16.29 2.96 17.52
C GLU A 41 16.43 2.44 18.95
N THR A 42 16.94 3.27 19.87
CA THR A 42 17.08 2.89 21.28
C THR A 42 15.72 2.64 21.94
N LYS A 43 14.68 3.40 21.59
CA LYS A 43 13.32 3.19 22.13
C LYS A 43 12.66 1.91 21.63
N ILE A 44 12.88 1.55 20.38
CA ILE A 44 12.27 0.37 19.75
C ILE A 44 13.09 -0.88 20.10
N PHE A 45 14.39 -0.87 19.82
CA PHE A 45 15.26 -2.04 19.92
C PHE A 45 16.04 -2.13 21.23
N GLY A 46 16.07 -1.08 22.06
CA GLY A 46 16.84 -1.07 23.29
C GLY A 46 18.34 -1.19 23.00
N LYS A 47 18.94 -2.30 23.44
CA LYS A 47 20.36 -2.63 23.19
C LYS A 47 20.57 -3.46 21.92
N ASP A 48 19.49 -3.93 21.30
CA ASP A 48 19.54 -4.77 20.12
C ASP A 48 19.78 -3.95 18.85
N LYS A 49 20.32 -4.60 17.81
CA LYS A 49 20.52 -3.96 16.51
C LYS A 49 19.18 -3.76 15.79
N PRO A 50 18.98 -2.63 15.07
CA PRO A 50 17.76 -2.39 14.30
C PRO A 50 17.62 -3.38 13.14
N THR A 51 16.38 -3.76 12.85
CA THR A 51 16.05 -4.70 11.76
C THR A 51 16.27 -4.07 10.38
N SER A 52 16.37 -4.90 9.33
CA SER A 52 16.38 -4.42 7.94
C SER A 52 15.10 -3.65 7.60
N THR A 53 13.95 -4.12 8.09
CA THR A 53 12.65 -3.47 7.93
C THR A 53 12.65 -2.05 8.48
N PHE A 54 13.15 -1.84 9.70
CA PHE A 54 13.25 -0.51 10.29
C PHE A 54 14.23 0.39 9.52
N ARG A 55 15.40 -0.14 9.13
CA ARG A 55 16.36 0.61 8.31
C ARG A 55 15.75 1.04 6.98
N ASN A 56 14.94 0.17 6.36
CA ASN A 56 14.23 0.48 5.13
C ASN A 56 13.18 1.58 5.35
N ALA A 57 12.37 1.44 6.40
CA ALA A 57 11.37 2.41 6.79
C ALA A 57 11.97 3.79 7.08
N TRP A 58 13.12 3.86 7.75
CA TRP A 58 13.80 5.14 7.97
C TRP A 58 14.19 5.83 6.66
N ARG A 59 14.73 5.08 5.69
CA ARG A 59 15.11 5.64 4.38
C ARG A 59 13.87 6.11 3.59
N ILE A 60 12.78 5.36 3.63
CA ILE A 60 11.50 5.76 3.00
C ILE A 60 10.96 7.02 3.68
N ALA A 61 10.94 7.05 5.00
CA ALA A 61 10.46 8.18 5.78
C ALA A 61 11.24 9.46 5.45
N ASP A 62 12.56 9.37 5.34
CA ASP A 62 13.46 10.49 5.02
C ASP A 62 13.15 11.08 3.63
N LYS A 63 12.98 10.21 2.62
CA LYS A 63 12.61 10.62 1.26
C LYS A 63 11.22 11.26 1.19
N ALA A 64 10.28 10.72 1.96
CA ALA A 64 8.88 11.10 1.91
C ALA A 64 8.48 12.21 2.89
N PHE A 65 9.40 12.68 3.74
CA PHE A 65 9.07 13.56 4.85
C PHE A 65 8.52 14.92 4.41
N ALA A 66 9.06 15.47 3.33
CA ALA A 66 8.61 16.75 2.79
C ALA A 66 7.18 16.67 2.24
N GLU A 67 6.92 15.65 1.43
CA GLU A 67 5.65 15.49 0.71
C GLU A 67 4.58 14.80 1.55
N GLY A 68 4.88 13.61 2.09
CA GLY A 68 3.93 12.82 2.87
C GLY A 68 3.69 13.33 4.30
N PHE A 69 4.57 14.20 4.81
CA PHE A 69 4.46 14.75 6.15
C PHE A 69 4.86 16.23 6.19
N HIS A 70 4.24 17.03 5.33
CA HIS A 70 4.51 18.46 5.18
C HIS A 70 4.27 19.30 6.44
N ASP A 71 4.71 20.55 6.43
CA ASP A 71 4.73 21.45 7.58
C ASP A 71 3.40 21.58 8.32
N ALA A 72 2.26 21.58 7.62
CA ALA A 72 0.95 21.61 8.27
C ALA A 72 0.69 20.35 9.13
N HIS A 73 0.97 19.14 8.62
CA HIS A 73 0.85 17.90 9.38
C HIS A 73 1.79 17.87 10.60
N ARG A 74 3.01 18.41 10.43
CA ARG A 74 4.00 18.53 11.51
C ARG A 74 3.51 19.41 12.66
N LYS A 75 2.85 20.52 12.33
CA LYS A 75 2.22 21.41 13.32
C LYS A 75 1.06 20.73 14.02
N THR A 76 0.17 20.07 13.28
CA THR A 76 -0.94 19.30 13.86
C THR A 76 -0.45 18.29 14.89
N VAL A 77 0.58 17.50 14.55
CA VAL A 77 1.11 16.47 15.45
C VAL A 77 1.80 17.04 16.69
N ALA A 78 2.31 18.27 16.65
CA ALA A 78 2.90 18.90 17.83
C ALA A 78 1.87 19.15 18.95
N GLU A 79 0.59 19.21 18.60
CA GLU A 79 -0.53 19.48 19.51
C GLU A 79 -1.25 18.21 19.98
N LEU A 80 -0.98 17.06 19.34
CA LEU A 80 -1.66 15.79 19.62
C LEU A 80 -1.00 14.98 20.74
N GLY A 81 -1.82 14.17 21.42
CA GLY A 81 -1.33 13.10 22.29
C GLY A 81 -0.48 12.07 21.52
N LEU A 82 0.37 11.30 22.20
CA LEU A 82 1.28 10.37 21.52
C LEU A 82 0.54 9.34 20.65
N ASP A 83 -0.52 8.74 21.17
CA ASP A 83 -1.27 7.70 20.46
C ASP A 83 -2.03 8.29 19.25
N GLU A 84 -2.60 9.49 19.42
CA GLU A 84 -3.27 10.23 18.35
C GLU A 84 -2.29 10.67 17.26
N ALA A 85 -1.10 11.12 17.64
CA ALA A 85 -0.04 11.47 16.71
C ALA A 85 0.41 10.26 15.87
N VAL A 86 0.48 9.07 16.47
CA VAL A 86 0.81 7.82 15.74
C VAL A 86 -0.29 7.48 14.75
N THR A 87 -1.56 7.50 15.17
CA THR A 87 -2.70 7.26 14.28
C THR A 87 -2.72 8.27 13.13
N PHE A 88 -2.53 9.56 13.41
CA PHE A 88 -2.51 10.61 12.41
C PHE A 88 -1.36 10.45 11.41
N ALA A 89 -0.16 10.09 11.87
CA ALA A 89 0.98 9.86 10.98
C ALA A 89 0.77 8.65 10.05
N VAL A 90 0.11 7.59 10.52
CA VAL A 90 -0.27 6.45 9.68
C VAL A 90 -1.32 6.88 8.64
N GLN A 91 -2.32 7.66 9.04
CA GLN A 91 -3.31 8.19 8.09
C GLN A 91 -2.69 9.09 7.03
N CYS A 92 -1.72 9.93 7.40
CA CYS A 92 -0.96 10.75 6.44
C CYS A 92 -0.21 9.87 5.43
N LEU A 93 0.41 8.78 5.91
CA LEU A 93 1.13 7.84 5.06
C LEU A 93 0.19 7.16 4.06
N ASP A 94 -0.96 6.68 4.53
CA ASP A 94 -1.93 6.03 3.65
C ASP A 94 -2.53 7.01 2.65
N ALA A 95 -2.85 8.24 3.07
CA ALA A 95 -3.30 9.30 2.17
C ALA A 95 -2.26 9.63 1.08
N HIS A 96 -0.98 9.72 1.45
CA HIS A 96 0.10 9.98 0.50
C HIS A 96 0.29 8.81 -0.48
N ARG A 97 0.19 7.56 0.01
CA ARG A 97 0.21 6.37 -0.85
C ARG A 97 -0.95 6.36 -1.84
N THR A 98 -2.14 6.76 -1.38
CA THR A 98 -3.31 6.91 -2.24
C THR A 98 -3.10 8.01 -3.28
N ALA A 99 -2.55 9.18 -2.91
CA ALA A 99 -2.24 10.27 -3.85
C ALA A 99 -1.21 9.86 -4.92
N LEU A 100 -0.32 8.92 -4.61
CA LEU A 100 0.64 8.33 -5.54
C LEU A 100 0.10 7.12 -6.30
N GLY A 101 -1.12 6.65 -6.00
CA GLY A 101 -1.71 5.47 -6.63
C GLY A 101 -1.01 4.14 -6.30
N VAL A 102 -0.25 4.08 -5.20
CA VAL A 102 0.55 2.88 -4.85
C VAL A 102 -0.12 2.03 -3.79
N THR A 103 -0.14 0.71 -4.02
CA THR A 103 -0.75 -0.26 -3.08
C THR A 103 0.27 -1.07 -2.30
N THR A 104 1.54 -1.11 -2.75
CA THR A 104 2.63 -1.80 -2.06
C THR A 104 3.64 -0.82 -1.46
N MET A 105 4.34 -1.25 -0.41
CA MET A 105 5.44 -0.46 0.16
C MET A 105 6.66 -0.37 -0.77
N LYS A 106 6.79 -1.33 -1.71
CA LYS A 106 7.87 -1.33 -2.70
C LYS A 106 7.67 -0.20 -3.71
N ASP A 107 6.48 -0.09 -4.30
CA ASP A 107 6.18 0.98 -5.27
C ASP A 107 6.21 2.35 -4.58
N TYR A 108 5.74 2.41 -3.33
CA TYR A 108 5.84 3.62 -2.52
C TYR A 108 7.28 4.08 -2.33
N GLU A 109 8.22 3.17 -2.06
CA GLU A 109 9.62 3.52 -1.89
C GLU A 109 10.23 4.25 -3.10
N GLU A 110 9.77 3.92 -4.31
CA GLU A 110 10.25 4.50 -5.57
C GLU A 110 9.63 5.88 -5.84
N LEU A 111 8.35 6.05 -5.48
CA LEU A 111 7.55 7.23 -5.83
C LEU A 111 7.35 8.23 -4.68
N CYS A 112 7.66 7.87 -3.43
CA CYS A 112 7.40 8.68 -2.23
C CYS A 112 8.10 10.04 -2.15
N LYS A 113 9.01 10.33 -3.11
CA LYS A 113 9.65 11.64 -3.27
C LYS A 113 8.80 12.65 -4.03
N TYR A 114 7.69 12.21 -4.62
CA TYR A 114 6.73 13.05 -5.35
C TYR A 114 5.48 13.26 -4.51
N ALA A 115 4.78 14.38 -4.72
CA ALA A 115 3.56 14.71 -3.98
C ALA A 115 2.34 13.88 -4.40
N SER A 116 2.28 13.48 -5.67
CA SER A 116 1.17 12.75 -6.27
C SER A 116 1.62 12.03 -7.54
N ALA A 117 0.76 11.14 -8.06
CA ALA A 117 1.01 10.44 -9.32
C ALA A 117 1.23 11.40 -10.51
N GLU A 118 0.56 12.56 -10.51
CA GLU A 118 0.70 13.60 -11.55
C GLU A 118 2.05 14.33 -11.49
N ALA A 119 2.68 14.38 -10.32
CA ALA A 119 3.99 14.99 -10.12
C ALA A 119 5.13 14.04 -10.51
N VAL A 120 4.84 12.77 -10.77
CA VAL A 120 5.80 11.83 -11.34
C VAL A 120 6.07 12.28 -12.77
N PRO A 121 7.34 12.49 -13.17
CA PRO A 121 7.68 12.80 -14.55
C PRO A 121 7.03 11.75 -15.44
N ALA A 122 6.23 12.20 -16.41
CA ALA A 122 5.73 11.30 -17.43
C ALA A 122 6.93 10.55 -18.00
N PRO A 123 6.85 9.22 -18.18
CA PRO A 123 7.87 8.55 -18.96
C PRO A 123 7.98 9.33 -20.27
N GLU A 124 9.19 9.74 -20.64
CA GLU A 124 9.43 10.20 -22.01
C GLU A 124 8.79 9.14 -22.91
N PRO A 125 7.94 9.51 -23.88
CA PRO A 125 7.34 8.52 -24.76
C PRO A 125 8.50 7.69 -25.29
N GLU A 126 8.52 6.39 -24.95
CA GLU A 126 9.43 5.46 -25.58
C GLU A 126 9.24 5.68 -27.07
N GLU A 127 10.29 6.21 -27.71
CA GLU A 127 10.41 6.24 -29.15
C GLU A 127 10.05 4.83 -29.59
N ALA A 128 8.92 4.69 -30.31
CA ALA A 128 8.30 3.41 -30.59
C ALA A 128 9.40 2.44 -31.03
N ALA A 129 9.71 1.47 -30.16
CA ALA A 129 10.64 0.42 -30.52
C ALA A 129 10.12 -0.19 -31.81
N GLU A 130 10.95 -0.16 -32.85
CA GLU A 130 10.67 -0.88 -34.09
C GLU A 130 10.25 -2.30 -33.72
N PRO A 131 9.21 -2.86 -34.37
CA PRO A 131 8.71 -4.18 -34.04
C PRO A 131 9.83 -5.20 -34.21
N GLU A 132 10.33 -5.75 -33.09
CA GLU A 132 11.19 -6.91 -33.14
C GLU A 132 10.42 -8.07 -33.76
N VAL A 133 10.94 -8.53 -34.89
CA VAL A 133 10.47 -9.69 -35.64
C VAL A 133 10.54 -10.90 -34.70
N PRO A 134 9.45 -11.66 -34.51
CA PRO A 134 9.50 -12.86 -33.69
C PRO A 134 10.28 -13.94 -34.44
N GLU A 135 11.50 -14.24 -34.00
CA GLU A 135 12.14 -15.52 -34.33
C GLU A 135 11.44 -16.63 -33.56
N GLY A 136 10.61 -17.38 -34.28
CA GLY A 136 9.93 -18.54 -33.76
C GLY A 136 10.90 -19.65 -33.36
N LYS A 137 10.56 -20.33 -32.26
CA LYS A 137 10.63 -21.79 -32.20
C LYS A 137 9.28 -22.31 -31.72
N ALA A 138 8.61 -22.99 -32.64
CA ALA A 138 7.44 -23.79 -32.39
C ALA A 138 7.84 -25.07 -31.65
N GLU A 139 7.05 -25.45 -30.65
CA GLU A 139 6.68 -26.84 -30.38
C GLU A 139 5.24 -26.80 -29.86
N GLY A 140 4.36 -27.47 -30.59
CA GLY A 140 2.92 -27.46 -30.37
C GLY A 140 2.45 -28.52 -29.38
N GLU A 141 1.18 -28.42 -29.01
CA GLU A 141 0.17 -29.46 -29.21
C GLU A 141 -1.17 -28.96 -28.67
N THR A 142 -2.17 -28.87 -29.54
CA THR A 142 -3.58 -28.98 -29.17
C THR A 142 -3.89 -30.45 -28.95
N ASP A 143 -4.50 -30.81 -27.82
CA ASP A 143 -5.05 -32.15 -27.61
C ASP A 143 -6.53 -32.24 -28.03
N ALA A 144 -6.94 -33.49 -28.18
CA ALA A 144 -8.02 -33.95 -29.03
C ALA A 144 -9.21 -34.49 -28.22
N ASP A 145 -9.68 -33.75 -27.20
CA ASP A 145 -10.70 -34.27 -26.27
C ASP A 145 -11.92 -33.34 -26.01
N GLY A 146 -12.10 -32.26 -26.76
CA GLY A 146 -13.41 -31.59 -26.87
C GLY A 146 -14.06 -31.14 -25.55
N LYS A 147 -13.27 -30.75 -24.54
CA LYS A 147 -13.74 -30.03 -23.34
C LYS A 147 -13.43 -28.54 -23.45
N PRO A 148 -14.24 -27.66 -22.83
CA PRO A 148 -14.03 -26.22 -22.95
C PRO A 148 -12.65 -25.87 -22.41
N ALA A 149 -11.84 -25.22 -23.24
CA ALA A 149 -10.58 -24.62 -22.82
C ALA A 149 -10.87 -23.67 -21.65
N GLU A 150 -10.26 -23.92 -20.49
CA GLU A 150 -10.16 -22.93 -19.43
C GLU A 150 -9.45 -21.72 -20.01
N VAL A 151 -10.19 -20.62 -20.13
CA VAL A 151 -9.63 -19.32 -20.48
C VAL A 151 -8.58 -18.98 -19.42
N PRO A 152 -7.31 -18.69 -19.79
CA PRO A 152 -6.28 -18.33 -18.83
C PRO A 152 -6.76 -17.15 -17.99
N GLY A 153 -6.65 -17.30 -16.67
CA GLY A 153 -7.16 -16.36 -15.68
C GLY A 153 -6.70 -14.93 -15.90
N ALA A 154 -7.52 -14.15 -16.59
CA ALA A 154 -7.51 -12.71 -16.47
C ALA A 154 -7.94 -12.41 -15.02
N ASP A 155 -7.04 -11.82 -14.22
CA ASP A 155 -7.31 -11.45 -12.84
C ASP A 155 -8.59 -10.61 -12.79
N ILE A 156 -9.69 -11.25 -12.37
CA ILE A 156 -11.02 -10.67 -12.35
C ILE A 156 -11.03 -9.39 -11.51
N MET A 157 -10.21 -9.35 -10.46
CA MET A 157 -10.07 -8.18 -9.60
C MET A 157 -9.25 -7.09 -10.28
N ALA A 158 -8.22 -7.42 -11.06
CA ALA A 158 -7.50 -6.43 -11.86
C ALA A 158 -8.40 -5.81 -12.94
N ASN A 159 -9.20 -6.62 -13.62
CA ASN A 159 -10.15 -6.15 -14.61
C ASN A 159 -11.26 -5.29 -13.99
N LEU A 160 -11.78 -5.70 -12.83
CA LEU A 160 -12.76 -4.91 -12.08
C LEU A 160 -12.17 -3.57 -11.62
N ARG A 161 -10.93 -3.56 -11.13
CA ARG A 161 -10.24 -2.32 -10.73
C ARG A 161 -10.05 -1.37 -11.91
N ASN A 162 -9.63 -1.89 -13.06
CA ASN A 162 -9.47 -1.10 -14.27
C ASN A 162 -10.81 -0.54 -14.79
N ALA A 163 -11.88 -1.34 -14.73
CA ALA A 163 -13.22 -0.88 -15.08
C ALA A 163 -13.72 0.21 -14.12
N CYS A 164 -13.52 0.04 -12.81
CA CYS A 164 -13.89 1.03 -11.81
C CYS A 164 -13.11 2.35 -11.95
N ALA A 165 -11.84 2.30 -12.38
CA ALA A 165 -11.02 3.48 -12.59
C ALA A 165 -11.50 4.36 -13.78
N GLN A 166 -12.32 3.81 -14.68
CA GLN A 166 -12.90 4.54 -15.82
C GLN A 166 -14.28 5.14 -15.52
N LEU A 167 -14.84 4.89 -14.33
CA LEU A 167 -16.16 5.38 -13.94
C LEU A 167 -16.06 6.74 -13.23
N THR A 168 -17.09 7.56 -13.41
CA THR A 168 -17.29 8.78 -12.61
C THR A 168 -17.73 8.43 -11.19
N PHE A 169 -17.62 9.39 -10.26
CA PHE A 169 -18.05 9.19 -8.87
C PHE A 169 -19.52 8.78 -8.75
N ASP A 170 -20.42 9.42 -9.50
CA ASP A 170 -21.85 9.10 -9.47
C ASP A 170 -22.12 7.67 -9.99
N GLN A 171 -21.40 7.24 -11.03
CA GLN A 171 -21.47 5.86 -11.53
C GLN A 171 -20.92 4.86 -10.53
N LEU A 172 -19.82 5.18 -9.83
CA LEU A 172 -19.28 4.33 -8.76
C LEU A 172 -20.25 4.18 -7.59
N VAL A 173 -20.99 5.23 -7.23
CA VAL A 173 -22.02 5.18 -6.18
C VAL A 173 -23.20 4.29 -6.61
N GLU A 174 -23.66 4.43 -7.86
CA GLU A 174 -24.73 3.58 -8.42
C GLU A 174 -24.33 2.10 -8.47
N HIS A 175 -23.13 1.80 -8.97
CA HIS A 175 -22.60 0.44 -8.99
C HIS A 175 -22.33 -0.10 -7.56
N GLY A 176 -21.91 0.76 -6.63
CA GLY A 176 -21.71 0.40 -5.23
C GLY A 176 -23.01 -0.02 -4.53
N ALA A 177 -24.12 0.68 -4.81
CA ALA A 177 -25.44 0.31 -4.31
C ALA A 177 -25.87 -1.08 -4.85
N TRP A 178 -25.66 -1.33 -6.14
CA TRP A 178 -25.95 -2.63 -6.76
C TRP A 178 -25.09 -3.77 -6.17
N VAL A 179 -23.80 -3.55 -5.93
CA VAL A 179 -22.92 -4.53 -5.29
C VAL A 179 -23.38 -4.84 -3.85
N ALA A 180 -23.81 -3.82 -3.11
CA ALA A 180 -24.35 -4.01 -1.76
C ALA A 180 -25.61 -4.89 -1.77
N GLU A 181 -26.54 -4.68 -2.72
CA GLU A 181 -27.72 -5.52 -2.90
C GLU A 181 -27.35 -6.98 -3.23
N MET A 182 -26.33 -7.19 -4.08
CA MET A 182 -25.83 -8.53 -4.39
C MET A 182 -25.22 -9.24 -3.18
N ILE A 183 -24.49 -8.52 -2.33
CA ILE A 183 -23.92 -9.08 -1.09
C ILE A 183 -25.03 -9.51 -0.13
N GLU A 184 -26.06 -8.68 0.05
CA GLU A 184 -27.19 -9.02 0.92
C GLU A 184 -28.02 -10.19 0.37
N ALA A 185 -28.24 -10.24 -0.95
CA ALA A 185 -28.90 -11.38 -1.59
C ALA A 185 -28.09 -12.69 -1.42
N ALA A 186 -26.77 -12.63 -1.57
CA ALA A 186 -25.89 -13.77 -1.36
C ALA A 186 -25.90 -14.24 0.10
N ARG A 187 -25.86 -13.31 1.07
CA ARG A 187 -25.98 -13.63 2.51
C ARG A 187 -27.30 -14.33 2.82
N ALA A 188 -28.42 -13.80 2.34
CA ALA A 188 -29.73 -14.41 2.54
C ALA A 188 -29.82 -15.81 1.93
N ALA A 189 -29.18 -16.03 0.77
CA ALA A 189 -29.10 -17.36 0.14
C ALA A 189 -28.26 -18.35 0.96
N THR A 190 -27.11 -17.92 1.50
CA THR A 190 -26.26 -18.75 2.37
C THR A 190 -26.97 -19.11 3.68
N GLU A 191 -27.67 -18.16 4.31
CA GLU A 191 -28.43 -18.44 5.54
C GLU A 191 -29.61 -19.39 5.31
N LYS A 192 -30.24 -19.31 4.14
CA LYS A 192 -31.32 -20.23 3.76
C LYS A 192 -30.81 -21.64 3.49
N GLN A 193 -29.62 -21.77 2.90
CA GLN A 193 -28.96 -23.07 2.71
C GLN A 193 -28.50 -23.68 4.06
N SER A 194 -27.98 -22.88 4.99
CA SER A 194 -27.57 -23.37 6.31
C SER A 194 -28.73 -23.79 7.21
N LYS A 195 -29.96 -23.32 6.95
CA LYS A 195 -31.18 -23.71 7.68
C LYS A 195 -31.93 -24.88 7.02
N ALA A 196 -31.56 -25.26 5.80
CA ALA A 196 -32.16 -26.36 5.04
C ALA A 196 -31.32 -27.65 5.06
N ALA A 197 -30.11 -27.60 5.65
CA ALA A 197 -29.22 -28.73 5.93
C ALA A 197 -29.33 -29.15 7.40
#